data_AF-A0A537PKE9-F1
#
_entry.id   AF-A0A537PKE9-F1
#
_cell.length_a   1.000
_cell.length_b   1.000
_cell.length_c   1.000
_cell.angle_alpha   90.00
_cell.angle_beta   90.00
_cell.angle_gamma   90.00
#
_symmetry.space_group_name_H-M   'P 1'
#
loop_
_entity.id
_entity.type
_entity.pdbx_description
1 polymer ?
#
loop_
_entity_poly.entity_id
_entity_poly.type
_entity_poly.pdbx_seq_one_letter_code
_entity_poly.pdbx_strand_id
1 'polypeptide(L)'
;MILRNVAIGIILAAIVAAIIVATGVVRFDRPATTPDNPIASASAPAPAQKRGGVLRVFQYDSPASMSIHEEAFNSAQNPTMAVFNNLVLFRQDVPQNRVDTIEPDLATKWSWNA
;
A
#
# COMPACT_ATOMS: atom_id res chain seq x y z
N MET A 1 0.34 -39.19 22.45
CA MET A 1 0.13 -38.73 21.05
C MET A 1 -0.42 -37.30 20.97
N ILE A 2 -1.38 -36.93 21.82
CA ILE A 2 -2.03 -35.60 21.84
C ILE A 2 -1.04 -34.46 22.19
N LEU A 3 -0.19 -34.63 23.19
CA LEU A 3 0.74 -33.58 23.65
C LEU A 3 1.77 -33.16 22.58
N ARG A 4 2.23 -34.13 21.77
CA ARG A 4 3.19 -33.88 20.68
C ARG A 4 2.55 -33.08 19.53
N ASN A 5 1.31 -33.39 19.19
CA ASN A 5 0.59 -32.70 18.12
C ASN A 5 0.21 -31.26 18.53
N VAL A 6 -0.13 -31.06 19.82
CA VAL A 6 -0.35 -29.71 20.38
C VAL A 6 0.94 -28.89 20.39
N ALA A 7 2.06 -29.48 20.80
CA ALA A 7 3.36 -28.79 20.78
C ALA A 7 3.79 -28.38 19.35
N ILE A 8 3.60 -29.25 18.36
CA ILE A 8 3.87 -28.93 16.95
C ILE A 8 2.97 -27.78 16.46
N GLY A 9 1.69 -27.78 16.82
CA GLY A 9 0.76 -26.71 16.45
C GLY A 9 1.15 -25.35 17.02
N ILE A 10 1.59 -25.30 18.28
CA ILE A 10 2.05 -24.06 18.93
C ILE A 10 3.34 -23.53 18.26
N ILE A 11 4.27 -24.43 17.94
CA ILE A 11 5.54 -24.06 17.28
C ILE A 11 5.26 -23.51 15.87
N LEU A 12 4.38 -24.15 15.10
CA LEU A 12 4.01 -23.67 13.76
C LEU A 12 3.32 -22.31 13.82
N ALA A 13 2.41 -22.10 14.77
CA ALA A 13 1.75 -20.81 14.97
C ALA A 13 2.77 -19.71 15.34
N ALA A 14 3.74 -20.02 16.21
CA ALA A 14 4.80 -19.09 16.58
C ALA A 14 5.72 -18.73 15.40
N ILE A 15 6.05 -19.71 14.54
CA ILE A 15 6.85 -19.48 13.32
C ILE A 15 6.07 -18.60 12.33
N VAL A 16 4.79 -18.86 12.09
CA VAL A 16 3.95 -18.03 11.22
C VAL A 16 3.86 -16.60 11.76
N ALA A 17 3.66 -16.42 13.07
CA ALA A 17 3.66 -15.11 13.70
C ALA A 17 5.01 -14.39 13.57
N ALA A 18 6.13 -15.11 13.75
CA ALA A 18 7.47 -14.55 13.58
C ALA A 18 7.73 -14.12 12.12
N ILE A 19 7.29 -14.91 11.13
CA ILE A 19 7.38 -14.56 9.71
C ILE A 19 6.56 -13.30 9.42
N ILE A 20 5.34 -13.19 9.93
CA ILE A 20 4.49 -12.01 9.75
C ILE A 20 5.15 -10.75 10.35
N VAL A 21 5.73 -10.86 11.55
CA VAL A 21 6.41 -9.75 12.23
C VAL A 21 7.70 -9.35 11.51
N ALA A 22 8.52 -10.32 11.10
CA ALA A 22 9.80 -10.07 10.45
C ALA A 22 9.68 -9.55 9.01
N THR A 23 8.64 -9.96 8.28
CA THR A 23 8.39 -9.52 6.91
C THR A 23 7.71 -8.15 6.83
N GLY A 24 7.18 -7.64 7.95
CA GLY A 24 6.49 -6.34 7.99
C GLY A 24 5.21 -6.28 7.17
N VAL A 25 4.72 -7.43 6.69
CA VAL A 25 3.50 -7.56 5.85
C VAL A 25 2.24 -7.20 6.64
N VAL A 26 2.31 -7.22 7.97
CA VAL A 26 1.29 -6.66 8.86
C VAL A 26 1.93 -5.58 9.71
N ARG A 27 2.13 -4.39 9.14
CA ARG A 27 2.03 -3.20 9.96
C ARG A 27 0.56 -3.08 10.33
N PHE A 28 0.22 -3.34 11.58
CA PHE A 28 -1.05 -2.87 12.12
C PHE A 28 -0.98 -1.34 12.03
N ASP A 29 -1.44 -0.78 10.91
CA ASP A 29 -1.79 0.62 10.88
C ASP A 29 -2.67 0.84 12.09
N ARG A 30 -2.20 1.76 12.93
CA ARG A 30 -2.96 2.27 14.06
C ARG A 30 -4.41 2.46 13.57
N PRO A 31 -5.41 1.86 14.24
CA PRO A 31 -6.79 2.08 13.84
C PRO A 31 -7.03 3.59 13.80
N ALA A 32 -7.59 4.06 12.68
CA ALA A 32 -7.85 5.48 12.38
C ALA A 32 -8.85 6.16 13.36
N THR A 33 -9.14 5.53 14.49
CA THR A 33 -10.15 5.94 15.47
C THR A 33 -9.55 6.50 16.75
N THR A 34 -8.22 6.68 16.85
CA THR A 34 -7.63 7.29 18.05
C THR A 34 -7.40 8.78 17.79
N PRO A 35 -8.11 9.70 18.49
CA PRO A 35 -7.85 11.13 18.38
C PRO A 35 -6.38 11.42 18.63
N ASP A 36 -5.82 12.29 17.81
CA ASP A 36 -4.41 12.64 17.79
C ASP A 36 -3.92 13.11 19.16
N ASN A 37 -3.16 12.26 19.85
CA ASN A 37 -2.17 12.79 20.79
C ASN A 37 -1.22 13.64 19.93
N PRO A 38 -0.94 14.90 20.31
CA PRO A 38 -0.08 15.75 19.50
C PRO A 38 1.28 15.06 19.36
N ILE A 39 1.58 14.61 18.14
CA ILE A 39 2.93 14.24 17.75
C ILE A 39 3.72 15.51 18.02
N ALA A 40 4.65 15.47 18.98
CA ALA A 40 5.52 16.59 19.26
C ALA A 40 6.18 16.98 17.94
N SER A 41 5.79 18.14 17.40
CA SER A 41 6.32 18.69 16.16
C SER A 41 7.78 19.02 16.39
N ALA A 42 8.65 18.06 16.13
CA ALA A 42 10.04 18.34 15.82
C ALA A 42 10.03 19.10 14.49
N SER A 43 9.98 20.43 14.58
CA SER A 43 10.16 21.40 13.50
C SER A 43 11.61 21.37 12.97
N ALA A 44 12.11 20.19 12.62
CA ALA A 44 13.26 20.07 11.75
C ALA A 44 12.72 20.08 10.31
N PRO A 45 13.22 20.94 9.41
CA PRO A 45 12.86 20.85 8.00
C PRO A 45 13.30 19.47 7.52
N ALA A 46 12.35 18.58 7.23
CA ALA A 46 12.64 17.27 6.66
C ALA A 46 13.18 17.49 5.23
N PRO A 47 14.49 17.35 4.98
CA PRO A 47 15.03 17.51 3.63
C PRO A 47 14.89 16.16 2.93
N ALA A 48 13.66 15.67 2.78
CA ALA A 48 13.41 14.32 2.29
C ALA A 48 13.28 14.25 0.76
N GLN A 49 12.83 15.33 0.12
CA GLN A 49 12.65 15.34 -1.33
C GLN A 49 13.89 15.93 -2.01
N LYS A 50 14.78 15.06 -2.47
CA LYS A 50 15.88 15.47 -3.35
C LYS A 50 15.27 16.01 -4.65
N ARG A 51 15.64 17.24 -5.04
CA ARG A 51 15.18 17.84 -6.30
C ARG A 51 15.97 17.25 -7.46
N GLY A 52 15.25 16.65 -8.41
CA GLY A 52 15.86 15.96 -9.56
C GLY A 52 16.39 14.57 -9.20
N GLY A 53 16.79 13.83 -10.23
CA GLY A 53 17.24 12.43 -10.12
C GLY A 53 16.35 11.45 -10.88
N VAL A 54 16.82 10.22 -11.03
CA VAL A 54 16.07 9.13 -11.67
C VAL A 54 15.58 8.19 -10.57
N LEU A 55 14.26 8.05 -10.44
CA LEU A 55 13.66 7.03 -9.58
C LEU A 55 13.82 5.67 -10.25
N ARG A 56 14.56 4.76 -9.61
CA ARG A 56 14.73 3.37 -10.04
C ARG A 56 13.93 2.48 -9.11
N VAL A 57 12.98 1.72 -9.67
CA VAL A 57 12.11 0.81 -8.92
C VAL A 57 12.32 -0.61 -9.44
N PHE A 58 12.30 -1.59 -8.54
CA PHE A 58 12.29 -2.99 -8.93
C PHE A 58 10.91 -3.37 -9.45
N GLN A 59 10.87 -3.94 -10.64
CA GLN A 59 9.69 -4.51 -11.26
C GLN A 59 9.95 -6.01 -11.43
N TYR A 60 9.04 -6.85 -10.92
CA TYR A 60 9.27 -8.30 -10.89
C TYR A 60 9.07 -8.99 -12.25
N ASP A 61 8.41 -8.31 -13.21
CA ASP A 61 8.10 -8.84 -14.54
C ASP A 61 8.09 -7.72 -15.59
N SER A 62 8.13 -8.08 -16.87
CA SER A 62 8.03 -7.14 -17.99
C SER A 62 6.64 -7.26 -18.64
N PRO A 63 5.80 -6.20 -18.60
CA PRO A 63 4.48 -6.23 -19.22
C PRO A 63 4.57 -6.61 -20.70
N ALA A 64 3.65 -7.45 -21.18
CA ALA A 64 3.62 -7.87 -22.58
C ALA A 64 3.24 -6.70 -23.50
N SER A 65 2.45 -5.76 -22.98
CA SER A 65 2.01 -4.55 -23.66
C SER A 65 1.84 -3.38 -22.69
N MET A 66 1.64 -2.17 -23.23
CA MET A 66 1.23 -0.98 -22.47
C MET A 66 -0.28 -0.74 -22.52
N SER A 67 -1.07 -1.76 -22.88
CA SER A 67 -2.53 -1.67 -22.96
C SER A 67 -3.16 -2.09 -21.62
N ILE A 68 -3.73 -1.13 -20.88
CA ILE A 68 -4.45 -1.42 -19.63
C ILE A 68 -5.70 -2.29 -19.83
N HIS A 69 -6.16 -2.44 -21.07
CA HIS A 69 -7.32 -3.27 -21.42
C HIS A 69 -6.95 -4.74 -21.64
N GLU A 70 -5.67 -5.03 -21.89
CA GLU A 70 -5.18 -6.39 -22.19
C GLU A 70 -4.34 -6.99 -21.05
N GLU A 71 -3.97 -6.17 -20.06
CA GLU A 71 -3.14 -6.55 -18.93
C GLU A 71 -3.97 -6.79 -17.65
N ALA A 72 -3.65 -7.85 -16.90
CA ALA A 72 -4.43 -8.26 -15.72
C ALA A 72 -3.69 -8.09 -14.38
N PHE A 73 -2.41 -7.74 -14.39
CA PHE A 73 -1.56 -7.74 -13.20
C PHE A 73 -1.03 -6.34 -12.83
N ASN A 74 -0.71 -6.18 -11.55
CA ASN A 74 -0.10 -4.97 -11.01
C ASN A 74 1.27 -4.66 -11.62
N SER A 75 2.02 -5.65 -12.12
CA SER A 75 3.26 -5.44 -12.86
C SER A 75 3.08 -4.55 -14.09
N ALA A 76 1.91 -4.61 -14.74
CA ALA A 76 1.56 -3.74 -15.85
C ALA A 76 0.85 -2.45 -15.42
N GLN A 77 -0.01 -2.52 -14.39
CA GLN A 77 -0.73 -1.33 -13.90
C GLN A 77 0.19 -0.32 -13.20
N ASN A 78 1.14 -0.76 -12.36
CA ASN A 78 2.02 0.15 -11.62
C ASN A 78 2.84 1.10 -12.51
N PRO A 79 3.53 0.66 -13.58
CA PRO A 79 4.27 1.57 -14.45
C PRO A 79 3.36 2.45 -15.31
N THR A 80 2.14 1.99 -15.61
CA THR A 80 1.19 2.74 -16.44
C THR A 80 0.50 3.87 -15.67
N MET A 81 0.44 3.81 -14.33
CA MET A 81 -0.04 4.91 -13.46
C MET A 81 0.71 6.24 -13.67
N ALA A 82 1.97 6.20 -14.10
CA ALA A 82 2.75 7.41 -14.36
C ALA A 82 2.55 7.99 -15.78
N VAL A 83 1.85 7.26 -16.66
CA VAL A 83 1.75 7.56 -18.10
C VAL A 83 0.32 7.88 -18.53
N PHE A 84 -0.68 7.25 -17.91
CA PHE A 84 -2.09 7.53 -18.16
C PHE A 84 -2.70 8.43 -17.09
N ASN A 85 -3.66 9.26 -17.49
CA ASN A 85 -4.43 10.08 -16.57
C ASN A 85 -5.65 9.30 -16.04
N ASN A 86 -6.07 9.60 -14.83
CA ASN A 86 -7.24 8.99 -14.21
C ASN A 86 -8.32 10.04 -13.96
N LEU A 87 -9.56 9.58 -13.73
CA LEU A 87 -10.60 10.48 -13.24
C LEU A 87 -10.45 10.73 -11.73
N VAL A 88 -10.14 9.67 -11.00
CA VAL A 88 -9.96 9.65 -9.55
C VAL A 88 -8.84 8.69 -9.18
N LEU A 89 -8.18 8.91 -8.04
CA LEU A 89 -7.18 8.01 -7.46
C LEU A 89 -7.48 7.76 -5.99
N PHE A 90 -6.99 6.65 -5.46
CA PHE A 90 -6.83 6.52 -4.01
C PHE A 90 -5.69 7.41 -3.53
N ARG A 91 -5.85 7.98 -2.33
CA ARG A 91 -4.79 8.69 -1.62
C ARG A 91 -3.51 7.85 -1.53
N GLN A 92 -2.43 8.37 -2.11
CA GLN A 92 -1.12 7.70 -2.16
C GLN A 92 -0.31 7.84 -0.86
N ASP A 93 -0.76 8.72 0.05
CA ASP A 93 -0.18 8.91 1.38
C ASP A 93 -0.84 8.03 2.46
N VAL A 94 -1.86 7.24 2.09
CA VAL A 94 -2.54 6.29 2.96
C VAL A 94 -2.07 4.86 2.61
N PRO A 95 -1.71 4.02 3.59
CA PRO A 95 -1.14 2.69 3.29
C PRO A 95 -2.13 1.70 2.66
N GLN A 96 -3.44 1.94 2.82
CA GLN A 96 -4.49 1.06 2.30
C GLN A 96 -5.49 1.84 1.45
N ASN A 97 -5.76 1.35 0.25
CA ASN A 97 -6.82 1.86 -0.62
C ASN A 97 -8.20 1.60 0.00
N ARG A 98 -9.03 2.65 0.10
CA ARG A 98 -10.39 2.57 0.62
C ARG A 98 -11.32 3.49 -0.17
N VAL A 99 -12.61 3.16 -0.24
CA VAL A 99 -13.59 3.94 -1.01
C VAL A 99 -13.74 5.37 -0.47
N ASP A 100 -13.59 5.55 0.84
CA ASP A 100 -13.61 6.86 1.52
C ASP A 100 -12.34 7.69 1.31
N THR A 101 -11.27 7.11 0.73
CA THR A 101 -10.00 7.81 0.46
C THR A 101 -9.77 8.10 -1.03
N ILE A 102 -10.84 8.06 -1.84
CA ILE A 102 -10.79 8.42 -3.25
C ILE A 102 -10.75 9.96 -3.39
N GLU A 103 -9.76 10.46 -4.12
CA GLU A 103 -9.56 11.88 -4.43
C GLU A 103 -9.68 12.14 -5.94
N PRO A 104 -10.06 13.37 -6.34
CA PRO A 104 -10.09 13.76 -7.74
C PRO A 104 -8.68 13.82 -8.32
N ASP A 105 -8.52 13.32 -9.54
CA ASP A 105 -7.41 13.65 -10.43
C ASP A 105 -7.91 14.62 -11.52
N LEU A 106 -8.47 14.11 -12.60
CA LEU A 106 -9.12 14.93 -13.63
C LEU A 106 -10.61 15.21 -13.38
N ALA A 107 -11.29 14.42 -12.55
CA ALA A 107 -12.71 14.60 -12.30
C ALA A 107 -12.98 15.86 -11.46
N THR A 108 -13.86 16.73 -11.94
CA THR A 108 -14.28 17.93 -11.20
C THR A 108 -15.48 17.69 -10.28
N LYS A 109 -16.23 16.61 -10.52
CA LYS A 109 -17.37 16.16 -9.71
C LYS A 109 -17.71 14.71 -10.03
N TRP A 110 -18.28 14.00 -9.06
CA TRP A 110 -18.95 12.71 -9.24
C TRP A 110 -20.10 12.58 -8.25
N SER A 111 -21.04 11.70 -8.56
CA SER A 111 -22.18 11.39 -7.71
C SER A 111 -22.57 9.94 -7.91
N TRP A 112 -23.01 9.29 -6.85
CA TRP A 112 -23.59 7.96 -6.91
C TRP A 112 -25.10 8.07 -6.83
N ASN A 113 -25.82 7.32 -7.65
CA ASN A 113 -27.24 7.06 -7.43
C ASN A 113 -27.37 5.99 -6.33
N ALA A 114 -28.33 6.19 -5.44
CA ALA A 114 -28.72 5.18 -4.46
C ALA A 114 -29.50 4.04 -5.10
#